data_AF-A0A7K6ZUU4-F1
#
_entry.id   AF-A0A7K6ZUU4-F1
#
_cell.length_a   1.000
_cell.length_b   1.000
_cell.length_c   1.000
_cell.angle_alpha   90.00
_cell.angle_beta   90.00
_cell.angle_gamma   90.00
#
_symmetry.space_group_name_H-M   'P 1'
#
loop_
_entity.id
_entity.type
_entity.pdbx_description
1 polymer ?
#
loop_
_entity_poly.entity_id
_entity_poly.type
_entity_poly.pdbx_seq_one_letter_code
_entity_poly.pdbx_strand_id
1 'polypeptide(L)'
;PIDRNEWEGYFDESGHLVKSWDFITSIILERGLDPSVRSEAWKFLTGYYSWSSSRDERLAVEGMRRKNYESLSKMCDKIQPLLETEHRDFSRVCSFINSDLQRLYTRDAQGQTRVDKKQMEKILLLSYVCNMEAEYQQGFHEMLLLFHLLAEQEHEIYWLFQFFLQKTEHSCVMNIGVGKNLIMLKALIAFMDPTFAKHLEGKGTQVIQSLFPWFSFSFQRVFKSFYDVWRLWEVFLIGKPCRNFQVIVAYTLLQTVRDQILRENMSGDDILMLCGNLVDLDADQLISEACSTYERLLE
;
A
#
# COMPACT_ATOMS: atom_id res chain seq x y z
N PRO A 1 -11.50 6.45 15.13
CA PRO A 1 -11.49 5.08 14.58
C PRO A 1 -12.75 4.27 14.92
N ILE A 2 -13.15 3.38 14.03
CA ILE A 2 -14.20 2.37 14.24
C ILE A 2 -13.63 1.29 15.17
N ASP A 3 -14.23 1.10 16.34
CA ASP A 3 -13.81 0.09 17.32
C ASP A 3 -14.50 -1.27 17.10
N ARG A 4 -14.14 -2.26 17.93
CA ARG A 4 -14.71 -3.60 17.86
C ARG A 4 -16.22 -3.64 18.04
N ASN A 5 -16.76 -2.88 18.97
CA ASN A 5 -18.20 -2.91 19.25
C ASN A 5 -18.99 -2.33 18.07
N GLU A 6 -18.51 -1.23 17.49
CA GLU A 6 -19.12 -0.61 16.32
C GLU A 6 -19.02 -1.53 15.08
N TRP A 7 -17.85 -2.14 14.85
CA TRP A 7 -17.63 -3.08 13.75
C TRP A 7 -18.54 -4.32 13.83
N GLU A 8 -18.65 -4.93 15.01
CA GLU A 8 -19.54 -6.08 15.23
C GLU A 8 -21.01 -5.71 14.97
N GLY A 9 -21.41 -4.48 15.30
CA GLY A 9 -22.75 -3.95 15.02
C GLY A 9 -23.05 -3.74 13.52
N TYR A 10 -22.10 -3.97 12.62
CA TYR A 10 -22.31 -3.92 11.17
C TYR A 10 -22.80 -5.24 10.58
N PHE A 11 -22.82 -6.31 11.37
CA PHE A 11 -23.21 -7.64 10.93
C PHE A 11 -24.45 -8.15 11.67
N ASP A 12 -25.25 -8.99 11.01
CA ASP A 12 -26.34 -9.74 11.65
C ASP A 12 -25.82 -10.98 12.41
N GLU A 13 -26.73 -11.73 13.03
CA GLU A 13 -26.40 -12.96 13.76
C GLU A 13 -25.73 -14.04 12.88
N SER A 14 -26.05 -14.07 11.58
CA SER A 14 -25.44 -14.97 10.60
C SER A 14 -24.09 -14.46 10.07
N GLY A 15 -23.70 -13.24 10.44
CA GLY A 15 -22.49 -12.57 10.01
C GLY A 15 -22.58 -11.92 8.63
N HIS A 16 -23.78 -11.68 8.09
CA HIS A 16 -23.95 -10.87 6.88
C HIS A 16 -23.93 -9.39 7.23
N LEU A 17 -23.38 -8.60 6.31
CA LEU A 17 -23.31 -7.16 6.47
C LEU A 17 -24.71 -6.52 6.36
N VAL A 18 -25.11 -5.75 7.36
CA VAL A 18 -26.40 -5.02 7.38
C VAL A 18 -26.26 -3.55 6.97
N LYS A 19 -25.05 -3.00 6.99
CA LYS A 19 -24.78 -1.62 6.57
C LYS A 19 -24.49 -1.56 5.07
N SER A 20 -24.83 -0.44 4.42
CA SER A 20 -24.52 -0.25 3.00
C SER A 20 -23.02 -0.03 2.79
N TRP A 21 -22.55 -0.35 1.58
CA TRP A 21 -21.17 -0.08 1.18
C TRP A 21 -20.81 1.41 1.29
N ASP A 22 -21.71 2.31 0.87
CA ASP A 22 -21.47 3.75 0.97
C ASP A 22 -21.34 4.22 2.42
N PHE A 23 -22.14 3.67 3.35
CA PHE A 23 -22.01 3.98 4.77
C PHE A 23 -20.64 3.56 5.32
N ILE A 24 -20.23 2.31 5.05
CA ILE A 24 -18.96 1.76 5.57
C ILE A 24 -17.78 2.54 5.01
N THR A 25 -17.76 2.78 3.70
CA THR A 25 -16.66 3.51 3.07
C THR A 25 -16.60 4.96 3.54
N SER A 26 -17.74 5.63 3.77
CA SER A 26 -17.78 6.97 4.34
C SER A 26 -17.16 7.02 5.74
N ILE A 27 -17.53 6.09 6.63
CA ILE A 27 -17.00 6.09 8.00
C ILE A 27 -15.52 5.70 8.04
N ILE A 28 -15.09 4.73 7.22
CA ILE A 28 -13.65 4.39 7.11
C ILE A 28 -12.85 5.57 6.56
N LEU A 29 -13.38 6.30 5.58
CA LEU A 29 -12.74 7.50 5.05
C LEU A 29 -12.57 8.57 6.14
N GLU A 30 -13.61 8.81 6.92
CA GLU A 30 -13.63 9.88 7.94
C GLU A 30 -12.83 9.52 9.19
N ARG A 31 -12.99 8.30 9.72
CA ARG A 31 -12.54 7.93 11.07
C ARG A 31 -11.44 6.87 11.11
N GLY A 32 -11.23 6.13 10.02
CA GLY A 32 -10.32 4.98 9.98
C GLY A 32 -10.74 3.81 10.88
N LEU A 33 -9.90 2.77 10.93
CA LEU A 33 -10.12 1.58 11.76
C LEU A 33 -9.28 1.59 13.04
N ASP A 34 -9.83 1.08 14.13
CA ASP A 34 -9.09 0.85 15.38
C ASP A 34 -8.16 -0.37 15.24
N PRO A 35 -6.98 -0.40 15.91
CA PRO A 35 -6.10 -1.57 15.89
C PRO A 35 -6.80 -2.89 16.27
N SER A 36 -7.82 -2.85 17.14
CA SER A 36 -8.55 -4.05 17.58
C SER A 36 -9.35 -4.74 16.47
N VAL A 37 -9.72 -4.03 15.40
CA VAL A 37 -10.53 -4.57 14.28
C VAL A 37 -9.76 -4.67 12.98
N ARG A 38 -8.60 -4.02 12.87
CA ARG A 38 -7.90 -3.86 11.60
C ARG A 38 -7.61 -5.20 10.91
N SER A 39 -7.14 -6.20 11.65
CA SER A 39 -6.81 -7.53 11.10
C SER A 39 -8.00 -8.21 10.43
N GLU A 40 -9.19 -8.04 11.00
CA GLU A 40 -10.45 -8.59 10.49
C GLU A 40 -11.00 -7.74 9.34
N ALA A 41 -11.11 -6.43 9.54
CA ALA A 41 -11.66 -5.51 8.55
C ALA A 41 -10.82 -5.49 7.25
N TRP A 42 -9.49 -5.63 7.35
CA TRP A 42 -8.62 -5.74 6.18
C TRP A 42 -8.88 -6.98 5.34
N LYS A 43 -9.38 -8.07 5.94
CA LYS A 43 -9.82 -9.22 5.15
C LYS A 43 -10.97 -8.81 4.21
N PHE A 44 -11.91 -7.99 4.65
CA PHE A 44 -12.95 -7.47 3.75
C PHE A 44 -12.43 -6.41 2.77
N LEU A 45 -11.63 -5.46 3.26
CA LEU A 45 -11.11 -4.36 2.44
C LEU A 45 -10.23 -4.83 1.27
N THR A 46 -9.43 -5.88 1.47
CA THR A 46 -8.60 -6.46 0.41
C THR A 46 -9.38 -7.37 -0.54
N GLY A 47 -10.57 -7.83 -0.15
CA GLY A 47 -11.31 -8.87 -0.88
C GLY A 47 -10.94 -10.30 -0.47
N TYR A 48 -10.18 -10.48 0.62
CA TYR A 48 -10.05 -11.78 1.27
C TYR A 48 -11.47 -12.30 1.63
N TYR A 49 -12.32 -11.53 2.27
CA TYR A 49 -13.73 -11.88 2.41
C TYR A 49 -14.59 -11.10 1.41
N SER A 50 -15.63 -11.77 0.89
CA SER A 50 -16.71 -11.06 0.23
C SER A 50 -17.54 -10.30 1.27
N TRP A 51 -17.90 -9.06 0.98
CA TRP A 51 -18.84 -8.28 1.79
C TRP A 51 -20.24 -8.90 1.86
N SER A 52 -20.58 -9.79 0.92
CA SER A 52 -21.84 -10.53 0.89
C SER A 52 -21.80 -11.86 1.65
N SER A 53 -20.66 -12.24 2.23
CA SER A 53 -20.49 -13.56 2.86
C SER A 53 -21.12 -13.63 4.26
N SER A 54 -21.58 -14.81 4.63
CA SER A 54 -21.91 -15.20 6.00
C SER A 54 -20.66 -15.58 6.82
N ARG A 55 -20.81 -15.74 8.13
CA ARG A 55 -19.74 -16.22 9.01
C ARG A 55 -19.25 -17.62 8.61
N ASP A 56 -20.16 -18.54 8.30
CA ASP A 56 -19.81 -19.92 7.95
C ASP A 56 -19.08 -20.00 6.61
N GLU A 57 -19.49 -19.19 5.62
CA GLU A 57 -18.76 -19.06 4.36
C GLU A 57 -17.34 -18.51 4.57
N ARG A 58 -17.17 -17.53 5.47
CA ARG A 58 -15.83 -17.01 5.81
C ARG A 58 -14.94 -18.09 6.43
N LEU A 59 -15.47 -18.91 7.34
CA LEU A 59 -14.73 -20.02 7.94
C LEU A 59 -14.31 -21.05 6.87
N ALA A 60 -15.19 -21.37 5.91
CA ALA A 60 -14.87 -22.26 4.80
C ALA A 60 -13.77 -21.67 3.89
N VAL A 61 -13.84 -20.37 3.59
CA VAL A 61 -12.84 -19.64 2.80
C VAL A 61 -11.47 -19.65 3.49
N GLU A 62 -11.41 -19.44 4.81
CA GLU A 62 -10.16 -19.53 5.57
C GLU A 62 -9.54 -20.93 5.47
N GLY A 63 -10.34 -21.97 5.68
CA GLY A 63 -9.89 -23.36 5.57
C GLY A 63 -9.38 -23.69 4.16
N MET A 64 -10.06 -23.20 3.12
CA MET A 64 -9.63 -23.36 1.73
C MET A 64 -8.31 -22.63 1.46
N ARG A 65 -8.19 -21.37 1.87
CA ARG A 65 -6.98 -20.56 1.64
C ARG A 65 -5.75 -21.08 2.36
N ARG A 66 -5.91 -21.63 3.57
CA ARG A 66 -4.84 -22.32 4.27
C ARG A 66 -4.32 -23.50 3.46
N LYS A 67 -5.21 -24.39 2.99
CA LYS A 67 -4.85 -25.55 2.15
C LYS A 67 -4.20 -25.13 0.82
N ASN A 68 -4.71 -24.08 0.19
CA ASN A 68 -4.14 -23.54 -1.05
C ASN A 68 -2.73 -23.00 -0.81
N TYR A 69 -2.52 -22.21 0.24
CA TYR A 69 -1.20 -21.72 0.61
C TYR A 69 -0.20 -22.85 0.86
N GLU A 70 -0.59 -23.86 1.64
CA GLU A 70 0.26 -25.04 1.90
C GLU A 70 0.62 -25.79 0.62
N SER A 71 -0.34 -25.91 -0.31
CA SER A 71 -0.12 -26.57 -1.60
C SER A 71 0.81 -25.77 -2.50
N LEU A 72 0.63 -24.45 -2.56
CA LEU A 72 1.49 -23.52 -3.31
C LEU A 72 2.92 -23.51 -2.75
N SER A 73 3.08 -23.46 -1.42
CA SER A 73 4.38 -23.56 -0.76
C SER A 73 5.09 -24.86 -1.13
N LYS A 74 4.41 -26.01 -0.99
CA LYS A 74 4.99 -27.33 -1.35
C LYS A 74 5.34 -27.43 -2.83
N MET A 75 4.55 -26.80 -3.70
CA MET A 75 4.83 -26.76 -5.12
C MET A 75 6.08 -25.91 -5.40
N CYS A 76 6.17 -24.72 -4.81
CA CYS A 76 7.30 -23.81 -4.94
C CYS A 76 8.62 -24.50 -4.49
N ASP A 77 8.61 -25.17 -3.34
CA ASP A 77 9.76 -25.92 -2.83
C ASP A 77 10.25 -27.00 -3.80
N LYS A 78 9.31 -27.67 -4.51
CA LYS A 78 9.63 -28.72 -5.48
C LYS A 78 10.18 -28.18 -6.80
N ILE A 79 9.67 -27.04 -7.27
CA ILE A 79 10.08 -26.46 -8.55
C ILE A 79 11.29 -25.55 -8.42
N GLN A 80 11.68 -25.16 -7.20
CA GLN A 80 12.82 -24.26 -6.96
C GLN A 80 14.10 -24.67 -7.69
N PRO A 81 14.54 -25.95 -7.71
CA PRO A 81 15.74 -26.35 -8.46
C PRO A 81 15.63 -26.08 -9.98
N LEU A 82 14.43 -26.20 -10.54
CA LEU A 82 14.16 -25.88 -11.94
C LEU A 82 14.18 -24.37 -12.16
N LEU A 83 13.62 -23.58 -11.25
CA LEU A 83 13.66 -22.12 -11.32
C LEU A 83 15.10 -21.60 -11.28
N GLU A 84 15.94 -22.15 -10.42
CA GLU A 84 17.37 -21.79 -10.32
C GLU A 84 18.16 -22.07 -11.60
N THR A 85 17.74 -23.09 -12.37
CA THR A 85 18.43 -23.51 -13.61
C THR A 85 17.87 -22.81 -14.85
N GLU A 86 16.54 -22.74 -14.97
CA GLU A 86 15.84 -22.36 -16.20
C GLU A 86 15.37 -20.90 -16.19
N HIS A 87 15.08 -20.33 -15.01
CA HIS A 87 14.55 -18.97 -14.90
C HIS A 87 15.68 -17.96 -14.69
N ARG A 88 16.13 -17.34 -15.79
CA ARG A 88 17.30 -16.43 -15.86
C ARG A 88 17.42 -15.43 -14.69
N ASP A 89 16.31 -14.84 -14.26
CA ASP A 89 16.32 -13.80 -13.23
C ASP A 89 16.03 -14.32 -11.81
N PHE A 90 15.73 -15.61 -11.62
CA PHE A 90 15.32 -16.14 -10.31
C PHE A 90 16.41 -15.95 -9.25
N SER A 91 17.63 -16.38 -9.54
CA SER A 91 18.77 -16.21 -8.62
C SER A 91 19.08 -14.75 -8.29
N ARG A 92 18.85 -13.84 -9.25
CA ARG A 92 19.00 -12.39 -9.05
C ARG A 92 17.92 -11.87 -8.10
N VAL A 93 16.66 -12.27 -8.30
CA VAL A 93 15.54 -11.88 -7.44
C VAL A 93 15.72 -12.42 -6.02
N CYS A 94 16.12 -13.69 -5.85
CA CYS A 94 16.46 -14.25 -4.55
C CYS A 94 17.53 -13.42 -3.83
N SER A 95 18.56 -12.98 -4.57
CA SER A 95 19.63 -12.14 -4.01
C SER A 95 19.13 -10.75 -3.59
N PHE A 96 18.22 -10.14 -4.38
CA PHE A 96 17.61 -8.86 -4.03
C PHE A 96 16.70 -8.97 -2.80
N ILE A 97 15.82 -9.97 -2.74
CA ILE A 97 14.96 -10.24 -1.57
C ILE A 97 15.83 -10.41 -0.32
N ASN A 98 16.89 -11.21 -0.40
CA ASN A 98 17.80 -11.42 0.71
C ASN A 98 18.49 -10.13 1.16
N SER A 99 19.05 -9.37 0.23
CA SER A 99 19.71 -8.08 0.52
C SER A 99 18.76 -7.09 1.20
N ASP A 100 17.53 -7.00 0.72
CA ASP A 100 16.50 -6.13 1.25
C ASP A 100 16.06 -6.55 2.66
N LEU A 101 15.81 -7.85 2.87
CA LEU A 101 15.46 -8.37 4.19
C LEU A 101 16.58 -8.20 5.22
N GLN A 102 17.85 -8.24 4.81
CA GLN A 102 18.97 -7.96 5.72
C GLN A 102 18.94 -6.53 6.25
N ARG A 103 18.57 -5.56 5.42
CA ARG A 103 18.46 -4.14 5.78
C ARG A 103 17.23 -3.83 6.63
N LEU A 104 16.21 -4.70 6.60
CA LEU A 104 14.98 -4.51 7.34
C LEU A 104 15.20 -4.63 8.86
N TYR A 105 14.81 -3.58 9.59
CA TYR A 105 14.78 -3.58 11.05
C TYR A 105 13.52 -4.29 11.55
N THR A 106 13.71 -5.34 12.37
CA THR A 106 12.65 -6.28 12.77
C THR A 106 12.57 -6.46 14.29
N ARG A 107 13.31 -5.64 15.03
CA ARG A 107 13.34 -5.68 16.50
C ARG A 107 12.40 -4.62 17.05
N ASP A 108 11.76 -4.91 18.16
CA ASP A 108 10.96 -3.91 18.89
C ASP A 108 11.83 -3.02 19.79
N ALA A 109 11.20 -2.08 20.49
CA ALA A 109 11.88 -1.19 21.45
C ALA A 109 12.59 -1.95 22.58
N GLN A 110 12.21 -3.20 22.83
CA GLN A 110 12.81 -4.11 23.81
C GLN A 110 13.90 -5.00 23.20
N GLY A 111 14.20 -4.84 21.90
CA GLY A 111 15.22 -5.60 21.19
C GLY A 111 14.78 -7.01 20.78
N GLN A 112 13.52 -7.38 20.96
CA GLN A 112 12.99 -8.70 20.60
C GLN A 112 12.66 -8.74 19.10
N THR A 113 13.09 -9.80 18.42
CA THR A 113 12.73 -10.04 17.02
C THR A 113 11.25 -10.41 16.95
N ARG A 114 10.42 -9.51 16.43
CA ARG A 114 8.98 -9.76 16.27
C ARG A 114 8.61 -10.43 14.94
N VAL A 115 9.53 -10.41 13.98
CA VAL A 115 9.25 -10.77 12.59
C VAL A 115 10.28 -11.78 12.10
N ASP A 116 9.81 -12.93 11.64
CA ASP A 116 10.65 -13.98 11.08
C ASP A 116 11.02 -13.64 9.62
N LYS A 117 12.28 -13.25 9.40
CA LYS A 117 12.79 -12.93 8.07
C LYS A 117 12.74 -14.12 7.11
N LYS A 118 12.83 -15.37 7.58
CA LYS A 118 12.73 -16.55 6.70
C LYS A 118 11.30 -16.73 6.20
N GLN A 119 10.32 -16.48 7.06
CA GLN A 119 8.92 -16.45 6.66
C GLN A 119 8.65 -15.34 5.64
N MET A 120 9.20 -14.14 5.85
CA MET A 120 9.09 -13.06 4.87
C MET A 120 9.72 -13.42 3.52
N GLU A 121 10.94 -13.98 3.53
CA GLU A 121 11.62 -14.45 2.32
C GLU A 121 10.73 -15.45 1.55
N LYS A 122 10.19 -16.45 2.25
CA LYS A 122 9.28 -17.44 1.68
C LYS A 122 8.04 -16.80 1.03
N ILE A 123 7.40 -15.84 1.71
CA ILE A 123 6.22 -15.16 1.19
C ILE A 123 6.56 -14.31 -0.05
N LEU A 124 7.69 -13.59 -0.04
CA LEU A 124 8.13 -12.77 -1.18
C LEU A 124 8.50 -13.63 -2.39
N LEU A 125 9.20 -14.74 -2.18
CA LEU A 125 9.53 -15.69 -3.24
C LEU A 125 8.27 -16.32 -3.82
N LEU A 126 7.32 -16.74 -2.97
CA LEU A 126 6.07 -17.31 -3.43
C LEU A 126 5.25 -16.28 -4.21
N SER A 127 5.21 -15.03 -3.75
CA SER A 127 4.57 -13.92 -4.48
C SER A 127 5.18 -13.72 -5.87
N TYR A 128 6.51 -13.74 -5.96
CA TYR A 128 7.23 -13.59 -7.22
C TYR A 128 6.93 -14.74 -8.20
N VAL A 129 6.96 -15.98 -7.71
CA VAL A 129 6.69 -17.17 -8.56
C VAL A 129 5.24 -17.22 -9.02
N CYS A 130 4.29 -16.78 -8.19
CA CYS A 130 2.85 -16.82 -8.52
C CYS A 130 2.36 -15.59 -9.30
N ASN A 131 3.08 -14.47 -9.28
CA ASN A 131 2.69 -13.23 -9.96
C ASN A 131 3.84 -12.70 -10.84
N MET A 132 3.87 -13.19 -12.09
CA MET A 132 4.90 -12.82 -13.06
C MET A 132 4.73 -11.39 -13.61
N GLU A 133 3.55 -10.78 -13.49
CA GLU A 133 3.29 -9.44 -14.04
C GLU A 133 3.80 -8.33 -13.11
N ALA A 134 3.70 -8.52 -11.79
CA ALA A 134 4.15 -7.52 -10.83
C ALA A 134 5.68 -7.47 -10.69
N GLU A 135 6.36 -8.60 -10.93
CA GLU A 135 7.77 -8.84 -10.60
C GLU A 135 8.10 -8.53 -9.11
N TYR A 136 9.32 -8.81 -8.67
CA TYR A 136 9.77 -8.31 -7.36
C TYR A 136 10.26 -6.87 -7.51
N GLN A 137 9.69 -5.94 -6.76
CA GLN A 137 10.18 -4.56 -6.65
C GLN A 137 10.71 -4.26 -5.25
N GLN A 138 11.73 -3.40 -5.19
CA GLN A 138 12.24 -2.87 -3.93
C GLN A 138 11.11 -2.14 -3.19
N GLY A 139 10.95 -2.48 -1.91
CA GLY A 139 9.87 -1.98 -1.06
C GLY A 139 8.80 -3.00 -0.72
N PHE A 140 8.68 -4.10 -1.48
CA PHE A 140 7.76 -5.18 -1.13
C PHE A 140 8.07 -5.83 0.22
N HIS A 141 9.33 -5.91 0.62
CA HIS A 141 9.71 -6.38 1.96
C HIS A 141 9.26 -5.42 3.07
N GLU A 142 9.31 -4.11 2.85
CA GLU A 142 8.78 -3.10 3.78
C GLU A 142 7.24 -3.16 3.84
N MET A 143 6.57 -3.32 2.70
CA MET A 143 5.11 -3.49 2.69
C MET A 143 4.70 -4.78 3.40
N LEU A 144 5.38 -5.89 3.13
CA LEU A 144 5.11 -7.18 3.75
C LEU A 144 5.28 -7.12 5.28
N LEU A 145 6.21 -6.33 5.80
CA LEU A 145 6.36 -6.10 7.23
C LEU A 145 5.05 -5.60 7.86
N LEU A 146 4.33 -4.70 7.19
CA LEU A 146 3.06 -4.17 7.69
C LEU A 146 1.96 -5.23 7.71
N PHE A 147 1.96 -6.20 6.80
CA PHE A 147 1.03 -7.34 6.86
C PHE A 147 1.41 -8.33 7.95
N HIS A 148 2.71 -8.51 8.19
CA HIS A 148 3.23 -9.36 9.26
C HIS A 148 2.85 -8.81 10.65
N LEU A 149 2.86 -7.49 10.81
CA LEU A 149 2.40 -6.82 12.03
C LEU A 149 0.86 -6.78 12.16
N LEU A 150 0.12 -7.07 11.09
CA LEU A 150 -1.33 -7.04 11.04
C LEU A 150 -1.97 -8.41 11.28
N ALA A 151 -1.34 -9.50 10.82
CA ALA A 151 -1.87 -10.85 10.89
C ALA A 151 -0.82 -11.83 11.43
N GLU A 152 -1.25 -12.78 12.26
CA GLU A 152 -0.35 -13.73 12.91
C GLU A 152 -0.01 -14.94 12.04
N GLN A 153 -0.96 -15.38 11.21
CA GLN A 153 -0.87 -16.63 10.49
C GLN A 153 -0.20 -16.44 9.11
N GLU A 154 0.83 -17.24 8.82
CA GLU A 154 1.62 -17.15 7.58
C GLU A 154 0.77 -17.08 6.29
N HIS A 155 -0.22 -17.96 6.18
CA HIS A 155 -1.12 -18.02 5.04
C HIS A 155 -2.00 -16.78 4.92
N GLU A 156 -2.43 -16.19 6.04
CA GLU A 156 -3.19 -14.94 6.04
C GLU A 156 -2.34 -13.77 5.59
N ILE A 157 -1.10 -13.66 6.11
CA ILE A 157 -0.14 -12.64 5.69
C ILE A 157 0.09 -12.70 4.17
N TYR A 158 0.35 -13.90 3.63
CA TYR A 158 0.52 -14.10 2.20
C TYR A 158 -0.69 -13.63 1.40
N TRP A 159 -1.89 -14.12 1.74
CA TRP A 159 -3.09 -13.80 0.96
C TRP A 159 -3.49 -12.34 1.08
N LEU A 160 -3.42 -11.74 2.27
CA LEU A 160 -3.68 -10.30 2.45
C LEU A 160 -2.70 -9.47 1.61
N PHE A 161 -1.42 -9.83 1.59
CA PHE A 161 -0.44 -9.17 0.74
C PHE A 161 -0.74 -9.33 -0.76
N GLN A 162 -1.09 -10.54 -1.22
CA GLN A 162 -1.47 -10.78 -2.62
C GLN A 162 -2.71 -9.97 -3.03
N PHE A 163 -3.78 -10.01 -2.22
CA PHE A 163 -5.00 -9.27 -2.52
C PHE A 163 -4.80 -7.76 -2.45
N PHE A 164 -3.96 -7.28 -1.53
CA PHE A 164 -3.57 -5.88 -1.51
C PHE A 164 -2.88 -5.49 -2.82
N LEU A 165 -1.83 -6.21 -3.22
CA LEU A 165 -1.11 -5.90 -4.47
C LEU A 165 -2.02 -5.94 -5.68
N GLN A 166 -2.90 -6.95 -5.79
CA GLN A 166 -3.89 -7.03 -6.87
C GLN A 166 -4.84 -5.83 -6.86
N LYS A 167 -5.36 -5.45 -5.70
CA LYS A 167 -6.31 -4.35 -5.56
C LYS A 167 -5.67 -2.98 -5.81
N THR A 168 -4.38 -2.84 -5.52
CA THR A 168 -3.62 -1.58 -5.65
C THR A 168 -2.61 -1.60 -6.81
N GLU A 169 -2.72 -2.54 -7.75
CA GLU A 169 -1.73 -2.70 -8.84
C GLU A 169 -1.59 -1.45 -9.72
N HIS A 170 -2.71 -0.78 -10.00
CA HIS A 170 -2.73 0.48 -10.74
C HIS A 170 -2.22 1.67 -9.93
N SER A 171 -1.95 1.49 -8.65
CA SER A 171 -1.34 2.49 -7.77
C SER A 171 0.18 2.25 -7.67
N CYS A 172 0.58 1.14 -7.04
CA CYS A 172 1.91 0.96 -6.49
C CYS A 172 2.82 -0.03 -7.24
N VAL A 173 2.32 -0.74 -8.26
CA VAL A 173 3.15 -1.69 -9.02
C VAL A 173 3.85 -0.97 -10.17
N MET A 174 5.19 -1.02 -10.18
CA MET A 174 6.04 -0.27 -11.11
C MET A 174 5.68 -0.49 -12.57
N ASN A 175 5.52 -1.76 -12.97
CA ASN A 175 5.25 -2.13 -14.35
C ASN A 175 3.78 -1.94 -14.78
N ILE A 176 2.89 -1.53 -13.86
CA ILE A 176 1.43 -1.46 -14.10
C ILE A 176 0.90 -0.04 -13.89
N GLY A 177 1.09 0.51 -12.69
CA GLY A 177 0.41 1.70 -12.20
C GLY A 177 1.28 2.96 -12.13
N VAL A 178 2.51 2.82 -11.63
CA VAL A 178 3.33 3.97 -11.21
C VAL A 178 3.54 4.98 -12.34
N GLY A 179 3.92 4.52 -13.54
CA GLY A 179 4.12 5.41 -14.69
C GLY A 179 2.85 6.20 -15.08
N LYS A 180 1.68 5.56 -15.02
CA LYS A 180 0.40 6.22 -15.31
C LYS A 180 0.06 7.26 -14.25
N ASN A 181 0.31 6.96 -12.97
CA ASN A 181 0.08 7.92 -11.88
C ASN A 181 0.98 9.15 -11.98
N LEU A 182 2.24 9.00 -12.41
CA LEU A 182 3.15 10.14 -12.62
C LEU A 182 2.69 11.04 -13.77
N ILE A 183 2.16 10.46 -14.85
CA ILE A 183 1.55 11.21 -15.96
C ILE A 183 0.32 11.97 -15.46
N MET A 184 -0.55 11.31 -14.70
CA MET A 184 -1.73 11.94 -14.12
C MET A 184 -1.38 13.04 -13.13
N LEU A 185 -0.35 12.85 -12.30
CA LEU A 185 0.14 13.86 -11.36
C LEU A 185 0.64 15.09 -12.11
N LYS A 186 1.43 14.91 -13.18
CA LYS A 186 1.88 16.03 -14.02
C LYS A 186 0.70 16.80 -14.60
N ALA A 187 -0.30 16.09 -15.13
CA ALA A 187 -1.51 16.72 -15.68
C ALA A 187 -2.31 17.47 -14.62
N LEU A 188 -2.46 16.88 -13.42
CA LEU A 188 -3.15 17.51 -12.29
C LEU A 188 -2.46 18.79 -11.84
N ILE A 189 -1.12 18.79 -11.71
CA ILE A 189 -0.35 19.99 -11.36
C ILE A 189 -0.54 21.08 -12.43
N ALA A 190 -0.45 20.72 -13.71
CA ALA A 190 -0.64 21.67 -14.81
C ALA A 190 -2.04 22.31 -14.82
N PHE A 191 -3.06 21.55 -14.42
CA PHE A 191 -4.43 22.03 -14.33
C PHE A 191 -4.65 22.91 -13.10
N MET A 192 -4.31 22.40 -11.91
CA MET A 192 -4.59 23.07 -10.63
C MET A 192 -3.67 24.25 -10.35
N ASP A 193 -2.44 24.22 -10.87
CA ASP A 193 -1.40 25.19 -10.54
C ASP A 193 -0.41 25.41 -11.70
N PRO A 194 -0.83 26.13 -12.76
CA PRO A 194 -0.01 26.34 -13.96
C PRO A 194 1.34 27.03 -13.68
N THR A 195 1.39 27.90 -12.67
CA THR A 195 2.64 28.58 -12.27
C THR A 195 3.65 27.59 -11.70
N PHE A 196 3.21 26.70 -10.80
CA PHE A 196 4.09 25.67 -10.26
C PHE A 196 4.48 24.65 -11.34
N ALA A 197 3.55 24.25 -12.20
CA ALA A 197 3.84 23.37 -13.33
C ALA A 197 4.97 23.91 -14.22
N LYS A 198 4.86 25.19 -14.61
CA LYS A 198 5.88 25.86 -15.43
C LYS A 198 7.23 25.94 -14.73
N HIS A 199 7.22 26.17 -13.41
CA HIS A 199 8.45 26.16 -12.63
C HIS A 199 9.12 24.79 -12.68
N LEU A 200 8.39 23.72 -12.37
CA LEU A 200 8.93 22.35 -12.39
C LEU A 200 9.46 21.95 -13.76
N GLU A 201 8.76 22.31 -14.84
CA GLU A 201 9.23 22.05 -16.21
C GLU A 201 10.54 22.78 -16.53
N GLY A 202 10.70 24.00 -16.03
CA GLY A 202 11.94 24.78 -16.18
C GLY A 202 13.13 24.24 -15.40
N LYS A 203 12.92 23.33 -14.43
CA LYS A 203 13.97 22.70 -13.62
C LYS A 203 14.39 21.32 -14.12
N GLY A 204 13.74 20.82 -15.17
CA GLY A 204 14.07 19.55 -15.81
C GLY A 204 12.85 18.66 -15.99
N THR A 205 12.83 17.91 -17.09
CA THR A 205 11.69 17.06 -17.47
C THR A 205 11.45 15.86 -16.53
N GLN A 206 12.39 15.59 -15.61
CA GLN A 206 12.38 14.40 -14.77
C GLN A 206 11.96 14.66 -13.31
N VAL A 207 11.77 15.90 -12.84
CA VAL A 207 11.45 16.15 -11.42
C VAL A 207 10.22 15.36 -10.98
N ILE A 208 9.11 15.44 -11.72
CA ILE A 208 7.91 14.66 -11.43
C ILE A 208 8.16 13.15 -11.59
N GLN A 209 8.91 12.72 -12.60
CA GLN A 209 9.20 11.30 -12.81
C GLN A 209 10.02 10.69 -11.67
N SER A 210 10.91 11.46 -11.06
CA SER A 210 11.70 11.08 -9.89
C SER A 210 10.89 10.95 -8.60
N LEU A 211 9.60 11.34 -8.60
CA LEU A 211 8.68 11.12 -7.47
C LEU A 211 8.04 9.73 -7.49
N PHE A 212 8.46 8.83 -8.40
CA PHE A 212 7.99 7.45 -8.43
C PHE A 212 8.01 6.72 -7.07
N PRO A 213 8.98 6.95 -6.14
CA PRO A 213 9.01 6.25 -4.86
C PRO A 213 7.74 6.47 -4.02
N TRP A 214 7.09 7.63 -4.11
CA TRP A 214 5.83 7.86 -3.39
C TRP A 214 4.77 6.84 -3.78
N PHE A 215 4.66 6.50 -5.06
CA PHE A 215 3.71 5.49 -5.53
C PHE A 215 4.21 4.07 -5.27
N SER A 216 5.47 3.76 -5.59
CA SER A 216 6.04 2.40 -5.45
C SER A 216 6.03 1.90 -4.01
N PHE A 217 6.20 2.80 -3.05
CA PHE A 217 6.15 2.50 -1.62
C PHE A 217 4.77 2.76 -1.00
N SER A 218 3.73 2.99 -1.81
CA SER A 218 2.37 3.35 -1.33
C SER A 218 2.39 4.43 -0.25
N PHE A 219 3.25 5.43 -0.42
CA PHE A 219 3.48 6.55 0.49
C PHE A 219 3.96 6.18 1.90
N GLN A 220 4.32 4.91 2.17
CA GLN A 220 4.67 4.50 3.54
C GLN A 220 5.80 5.31 4.18
N ARG A 221 6.74 5.80 3.35
CA ARG A 221 7.95 6.50 3.80
C ARG A 221 7.71 7.96 4.21
N VAL A 222 6.52 8.51 3.97
CA VAL A 222 6.17 9.88 4.44
C VAL A 222 5.73 9.88 5.91
N PHE A 223 5.51 8.71 6.49
CA PHE A 223 5.01 8.53 7.85
C PHE A 223 6.09 7.94 8.77
N LYS A 224 6.08 8.33 10.05
CA LYS A 224 6.93 7.71 11.09
C LYS A 224 6.26 6.51 11.76
N SER A 225 4.92 6.46 11.77
CA SER A 225 4.15 5.41 12.43
C SER A 225 3.54 4.44 11.42
N PHE A 226 3.57 3.15 11.73
CA PHE A 226 2.84 2.14 10.97
C PHE A 226 1.32 2.36 11.01
N TYR A 227 0.81 2.99 12.08
CA TYR A 227 -0.61 3.36 12.17
C TYR A 227 -1.03 4.29 11.04
N ASP A 228 -0.22 5.31 10.76
CA ASP A 228 -0.50 6.29 9.71
C ASP A 228 -0.44 5.66 8.31
N VAL A 229 0.50 4.72 8.11
CA VAL A 229 0.57 3.95 6.87
C VAL A 229 -0.69 3.13 6.66
N TRP A 230 -1.11 2.34 7.67
CA TRP A 230 -2.34 1.56 7.58
C TRP A 230 -3.57 2.46 7.37
N ARG A 231 -3.62 3.60 8.07
CA ARG A 231 -4.72 4.56 7.96
C ARG A 231 -4.89 5.09 6.54
N LEU A 232 -3.80 5.44 5.86
CA LEU A 232 -3.85 5.86 4.46
C LEU A 232 -4.23 4.68 3.53
N TRP A 233 -3.69 3.49 3.77
CA TRP A 233 -3.96 2.32 2.94
C TRP A 233 -5.42 1.87 3.04
N GLU A 234 -6.06 2.04 4.21
CA GLU A 234 -7.51 1.83 4.37
C GLU A 234 -8.31 2.68 3.38
N VAL A 235 -7.92 3.95 3.20
CA VAL A 235 -8.55 4.87 2.23
C VAL A 235 -8.31 4.41 0.79
N PHE A 236 -7.09 3.97 0.46
CA PHE A 236 -6.80 3.42 -0.86
C PHE A 236 -7.61 2.14 -1.16
N LEU A 237 -7.80 1.27 -0.17
CA LEU A 237 -8.55 0.02 -0.34
C LEU A 237 -10.05 0.23 -0.48
N ILE A 238 -10.65 1.26 0.13
CA ILE A 238 -12.06 1.59 -0.10
C ILE A 238 -12.28 2.27 -1.47
N GLY A 239 -11.25 2.88 -2.06
CA GLY A 239 -11.33 3.51 -3.38
C GLY A 239 -12.19 4.78 -3.42
N LYS A 240 -12.33 5.46 -2.28
CA LYS A 240 -13.03 6.75 -2.11
C LYS A 240 -12.01 7.83 -1.70
N PRO A 241 -12.27 9.11 -1.97
CA PRO A 241 -13.44 9.65 -2.69
C PRO A 241 -13.43 9.37 -4.20
N CYS A 242 -12.28 9.02 -4.79
CA CYS A 242 -12.18 8.66 -6.20
C CYS A 242 -11.16 7.53 -6.46
N ARG A 243 -11.22 6.91 -7.65
CA ARG A 243 -10.39 5.75 -8.00
C ARG A 243 -8.87 6.03 -7.97
N ASN A 244 -8.46 7.24 -8.30
CA ASN A 244 -7.03 7.63 -8.37
C ASN A 244 -6.63 8.58 -7.25
N PHE A 245 -7.21 8.40 -6.06
CA PHE A 245 -6.97 9.27 -4.92
C PHE A 245 -5.49 9.39 -4.54
N GLN A 246 -4.68 8.35 -4.79
CA GLN A 246 -3.23 8.40 -4.63
C GLN A 246 -2.54 9.55 -5.39
N VAL A 247 -3.08 9.95 -6.55
CA VAL A 247 -2.55 11.08 -7.34
C VAL A 247 -2.86 12.41 -6.64
N ILE A 248 -4.03 12.51 -6.02
CA ILE A 248 -4.45 13.69 -5.25
C ILE A 248 -3.63 13.78 -3.96
N VAL A 249 -3.35 12.67 -3.30
CA VAL A 249 -2.43 12.59 -2.15
C VAL A 249 -1.04 13.10 -2.55
N ALA A 250 -0.48 12.62 -3.66
CA ALA A 250 0.82 13.10 -4.16
C ALA A 250 0.82 14.60 -4.48
N TYR A 251 -0.24 15.12 -5.10
CA TYR A 251 -0.36 16.55 -5.35
C TYR A 251 -0.47 17.36 -4.05
N THR A 252 -1.23 16.88 -3.08
CA THR A 252 -1.38 17.50 -1.75
C THR A 252 -0.03 17.56 -1.03
N LEU A 253 0.77 16.49 -1.08
CA LEU A 253 2.13 16.49 -0.55
C LEU A 253 3.00 17.57 -1.20
N LEU A 254 2.95 17.71 -2.53
CA LEU A 254 3.70 18.78 -3.22
C LEU A 254 3.26 20.18 -2.81
N GLN A 255 1.98 20.38 -2.51
CA GLN A 255 1.49 21.69 -2.07
C GLN A 255 2.11 22.13 -0.74
N THR A 256 2.49 21.19 0.14
CA THR A 256 3.13 21.52 1.42
C THR A 256 4.51 22.17 1.25
N VAL A 257 5.22 21.84 0.17
CA VAL A 257 6.58 22.33 -0.14
C VAL A 257 6.61 23.38 -1.25
N ARG A 258 5.50 23.52 -1.97
CA ARG A 258 5.35 24.39 -3.16
C ARG A 258 5.86 25.80 -2.94
N ASP A 259 5.41 26.47 -1.88
CA ASP A 259 5.76 27.87 -1.67
C ASP A 259 7.25 28.07 -1.36
N GLN A 260 7.87 27.10 -0.67
CA GLN A 260 9.30 27.11 -0.45
C GLN A 260 10.06 26.94 -1.78
N ILE A 261 9.67 25.96 -2.59
CA ILE A 261 10.25 25.68 -3.91
C ILE A 261 10.23 26.95 -4.79
N LEU A 262 9.08 27.63 -4.85
CA LEU A 262 8.90 28.82 -5.68
C LEU A 262 9.68 30.02 -5.14
N ARG A 263 9.64 30.28 -3.83
CA ARG A 263 10.35 31.41 -3.22
C ARG A 263 11.86 31.29 -3.37
N GLU A 264 12.41 30.09 -3.18
CA GLU A 264 13.84 29.83 -3.25
C GLU A 264 14.32 29.52 -4.67
N ASN A 265 13.41 29.43 -5.64
CA ASN A 265 13.68 29.09 -7.03
C ASN A 265 14.54 27.82 -7.16
N MET A 266 14.19 26.79 -6.39
CA MET A 266 14.99 25.57 -6.19
C MET A 266 15.37 24.87 -7.49
N SER A 267 16.51 24.17 -7.49
CA SER A 267 16.89 23.28 -8.59
C SER A 267 16.08 21.98 -8.54
N GLY A 268 16.14 21.18 -9.61
CA GLY A 268 15.48 19.86 -9.63
C GLY A 268 15.96 18.96 -8.48
N ASP A 269 17.27 18.95 -8.20
CA ASP A 269 17.85 18.12 -7.14
C ASP A 269 17.43 18.59 -5.74
N ASP A 270 17.36 19.91 -5.52
CA ASP A 270 16.89 20.48 -4.24
C ASP A 270 15.42 20.15 -3.98
N ILE A 271 14.59 20.18 -5.03
CA ILE A 271 13.18 19.80 -4.94
C ILE A 271 13.05 18.33 -4.52
N LEU A 272 13.83 17.43 -5.15
CA LEU A 272 13.80 16.01 -4.82
C LEU A 272 14.30 15.74 -3.40
N MET A 273 15.33 16.46 -2.96
CA MET A 273 15.81 16.39 -1.59
C MET A 273 14.73 16.84 -0.59
N LEU A 274 14.06 17.96 -0.86
CA LEU A 274 12.98 18.47 -0.02
C LEU A 274 11.80 17.48 0.04
N CYS A 275 11.38 16.94 -1.11
CA CYS A 275 10.33 15.93 -1.18
C CYS A 275 10.69 14.62 -0.47
N GLY A 276 11.96 14.21 -0.54
CA GLY A 276 12.48 13.03 0.16
C GLY A 276 12.55 13.19 1.68
N ASN A 277 12.60 14.43 2.15
CA ASN A 277 12.61 14.79 3.57
C ASN A 277 11.22 15.06 4.15
N LEU A 278 10.15 14.94 3.34
CA LEU A 278 8.78 14.93 3.84
C LEU A 278 8.56 13.68 4.68
N VAL A 279 8.73 13.83 5.99
CA VAL A 279 8.49 12.81 7.00
C VAL A 279 7.64 13.41 8.11
N ASP A 280 7.08 12.55 8.97
CA ASP A 280 6.32 12.96 10.17
C ASP A 280 4.96 13.59 9.88
N LEU A 281 4.34 13.23 8.75
CA LEU A 281 2.98 13.64 8.47
C LEU A 281 1.98 12.85 9.33
N ASP A 282 0.88 13.51 9.69
CA ASP A 282 -0.29 12.86 10.26
C ASP A 282 -1.20 12.37 9.13
N ALA A 283 -1.61 11.10 9.16
CA ALA A 283 -2.40 10.52 8.08
C ALA A 283 -3.79 11.15 7.97
N ASP A 284 -4.47 11.42 9.08
CA ASP A 284 -5.81 12.00 9.06
C ASP A 284 -5.79 13.43 8.51
N GLN A 285 -4.77 14.22 8.87
CA GLN A 285 -4.54 15.54 8.28
C GLN A 285 -4.31 15.45 6.77
N LEU A 286 -3.38 14.58 6.32
CA LEU A 286 -3.08 14.43 4.89
C LEU A 286 -4.32 13.97 4.10
N ILE A 287 -5.10 13.02 4.63
CA ILE A 287 -6.33 12.54 4.00
C ILE A 287 -7.36 13.67 3.91
N SER A 288 -7.54 14.47 4.96
CA SER A 288 -8.47 15.60 5.00
C SER A 288 -8.10 16.69 3.97
N GLU A 289 -6.82 17.06 3.91
CA GLU A 289 -6.31 18.02 2.92
C GLU A 289 -6.44 17.49 1.48
N ALA A 290 -6.23 16.19 1.28
CA ALA A 290 -6.40 15.56 -0.03
C ALA A 290 -7.88 15.48 -0.44
N CYS A 291 -8.81 15.25 0.50
CA CYS A 291 -10.26 15.33 0.23
C CYS A 291 -10.67 16.75 -0.15
N SER A 292 -10.21 17.76 0.60
CA SER A 292 -10.46 19.18 0.29
C SER A 292 -9.90 19.56 -1.09
N THR A 293 -8.76 18.99 -1.47
CA THR A 293 -8.15 19.19 -2.79
C THR A 293 -8.93 18.49 -3.90
N TYR A 294 -9.52 17.33 -3.62
CA TYR A 294 -10.44 16.67 -4.54
C TYR A 294 -11.72 17.48 -4.75
N GLU A 295 -12.30 18.05 -3.69
CA GLU A 295 -13.50 18.90 -3.81
C GLU A 295 -13.25 20.12 -4.69
N ARG A 296 -12.11 20.82 -4.49
CA ARG A 296 -11.69 21.93 -5.35
C ARG A 296 -11.46 21.55 -6.82
N LEU A 297 -11.15 20.28 -7.10
CA LEU A 297 -10.99 19.78 -8.48
C LEU A 297 -12.35 19.59 -9.19
N LEU A 298 -13.44 19.44 -8.42
CA LEU A 298 -14.80 19.26 -8.96
C LEU A 298 -15.55 20.58 -9.20
N GLU A 299 -15.06 21.69 -8.63
CA GLU A 299 -15.58 23.05 -8.84
C GLU A 299 -15.13 23.64 -10.19
#